data_AF-A0A8H6TZB7-F1
#
_entry.id   AF-A0A8H6TZB7-F1
#
_cell.length_a   1.000
_cell.length_b   1.000
_cell.length_c   1.000
_cell.angle_alpha   90.00
_cell.angle_beta   90.00
_cell.angle_gamma   90.00
#
_symmetry.space_group_name_H-M   'P 1'
#
loop_
_entity.id
_entity.type
_entity.pdbx_description
1 polymer ?
#
loop_
_entity_poly.entity_id
_entity_poly.type
_entity_poly.pdbx_seq_one_letter_code
_entity_poly.pdbx_strand_id
1 'polypeptide(L)'
;MLFAFDRDHPGKGFYVSNGATAYWEAIPPKIYHTLIQNAPLKSIAFGLGGAYFYKESAGRWFLSSETYTHYPQVYKIGQSGEQINWVAFGPAGKTIVEDNGGYMRWNDISSSVRAALNTKQIKNIQLGVDSGGSYWIEYIDGSTVSLLPVPWHARYCTARDKPRPHLQITSSSTTAFSGVSSTDTSRQLQLLPSSHQFFQNVAFQFTKSWCHTGTPVPKVRYIFSINPSTAASEKAHKNYEKLFGNTQWMWHATTRECLLGDDGRRTRLCSGANCSLCKIVKEGYKKKYARKTGMNLRSSSFNTILLNTVVVGKPFLTNQAHNGQKKPPKGYHSICGLPGSGSALNFEETCVYDDDAVRPRYLLLFDA
;
A
#
# COMPACT_ATOMS: atom_id res chain seq x y z
N MET A 1 12.86 -1.75 -20.76
CA MET A 1 12.75 -2.78 -19.71
C MET A 1 11.35 -3.35 -19.77
N LEU A 2 11.18 -4.66 -19.62
CA LEU A 2 9.90 -5.34 -19.51
C LEU A 2 9.85 -6.04 -18.18
N PHE A 3 8.69 -6.06 -17.53
CA PHE A 3 8.49 -6.91 -16.39
C PHE A 3 7.03 -7.31 -16.25
N ALA A 4 6.81 -8.48 -15.65
CA ALA A 4 5.49 -8.98 -15.27
C ALA A 4 5.63 -9.81 -13.98
N PHE A 5 4.60 -9.77 -13.14
CA PHE A 5 4.55 -10.54 -11.89
C PHE A 5 3.37 -11.48 -11.94
N ASP A 6 3.59 -12.74 -11.57
CA ASP A 6 2.53 -13.71 -11.40
C ASP A 6 1.59 -13.24 -10.28
N ARG A 7 0.30 -13.28 -10.58
CA ARG A 7 -0.76 -12.86 -9.67
C ARG A 7 -1.22 -13.96 -8.74
N ASP A 8 -1.15 -15.21 -9.16
CA ASP A 8 -1.57 -16.34 -8.33
C ASP A 8 -0.55 -16.58 -7.20
N HIS A 9 0.69 -16.15 -7.42
CA HIS A 9 1.76 -16.22 -6.43
C HIS A 9 2.50 -14.89 -6.29
N PRO A 10 1.90 -13.88 -5.62
CA PRO A 10 2.54 -12.59 -5.41
C PRO A 10 3.92 -12.78 -4.78
N GLY A 11 4.97 -12.43 -5.53
CA GLY A 11 6.37 -12.55 -5.09
C GLY A 11 7.03 -13.92 -5.32
N LYS A 12 6.41 -14.86 -6.04
CA LYS A 12 7.09 -16.11 -6.48
C LYS A 12 7.30 -16.19 -7.98
N GLY A 13 6.32 -15.75 -8.78
CA GLY A 13 6.43 -15.75 -10.23
C GLY A 13 6.76 -14.36 -10.77
N PHE A 14 7.79 -14.24 -11.61
CA PHE A 14 8.10 -12.99 -12.29
C PHE A 14 8.83 -13.21 -13.61
N TYR A 15 8.79 -12.18 -14.45
CA TYR A 15 9.65 -12.00 -15.61
C TYR A 15 10.20 -10.57 -15.58
N VAL A 16 11.49 -10.38 -15.84
CA VAL A 16 12.13 -9.08 -15.99
C VAL A 16 13.13 -9.16 -17.13
N SER A 17 13.13 -8.18 -18.03
CA SER A 17 14.11 -8.06 -19.10
C SER A 17 14.54 -6.62 -19.32
N ASN A 18 15.82 -6.40 -19.61
CA ASN A 18 16.36 -5.11 -20.04
C ASN A 18 16.49 -4.98 -21.57
N GLY A 19 16.02 -5.98 -22.33
CA GLY A 19 16.17 -6.06 -23.79
C GLY A 19 17.42 -6.81 -24.25
N ALA A 20 18.42 -6.98 -23.39
CA ALA A 20 19.63 -7.77 -23.67
C ALA A 20 19.61 -9.12 -22.92
N THR A 21 19.09 -9.13 -21.69
CA THR A 21 18.99 -10.29 -20.82
C THR A 21 17.59 -10.35 -20.22
N ALA A 22 17.08 -11.56 -19.99
CA ALA A 22 15.82 -11.81 -19.30
C ALA A 22 16.05 -12.74 -18.10
N TYR A 23 15.35 -12.46 -17.00
CA TYR A 23 15.33 -13.26 -15.78
C TYR A 23 13.87 -13.58 -15.44
N TRP A 24 13.60 -14.80 -15.01
CA TRP A 24 12.27 -15.20 -14.60
C TRP A 24 12.30 -16.29 -13.55
N GLU A 25 11.23 -16.36 -12.77
CA GLU A 25 11.02 -17.39 -11.75
C GLU A 25 9.55 -17.81 -11.77
N ALA A 26 9.27 -19.08 -11.46
CA ALA A 26 7.93 -19.66 -11.30
C ALA A 26 6.87 -19.23 -12.33
N ILE A 27 7.27 -19.05 -13.59
CA ILE A 27 6.37 -18.78 -14.71
C ILE A 27 5.56 -20.04 -15.08
N PRO A 28 4.37 -19.88 -15.68
CA PRO A 28 3.59 -21.03 -16.17
C PRO A 28 4.44 -21.93 -17.08
N PRO A 29 4.45 -23.28 -16.89
CA PRO A 29 5.26 -24.18 -17.71
C PRO A 29 5.02 -24.03 -19.22
N LYS A 30 3.78 -23.66 -19.60
CA LYS A 30 3.39 -23.45 -21.00
C LYS A 30 4.10 -22.28 -21.69
N ILE A 31 4.58 -21.26 -20.95
CA ILE A 31 5.33 -20.13 -21.53
C ILE A 31 6.86 -20.31 -21.43
N TYR A 32 7.32 -21.28 -20.64
CA TYR A 32 8.74 -21.55 -20.39
C TYR A 32 9.55 -21.74 -21.69
N HIS A 33 9.05 -22.58 -22.60
CA HIS A 33 9.74 -22.84 -23.88
C HIS A 33 9.85 -21.58 -24.74
N THR A 34 8.82 -20.74 -24.78
CA THR A 34 8.87 -19.49 -25.55
C THR A 34 9.88 -18.51 -24.98
N LEU A 35 9.96 -18.38 -23.65
CA LEU A 35 10.89 -17.46 -23.00
C LEU A 35 12.35 -17.88 -23.15
N ILE A 36 12.62 -19.18 -23.29
CA ILE A 36 13.98 -19.73 -23.47
C ILE A 36 14.48 -19.63 -24.90
N GLN A 37 13.58 -19.61 -25.89
CA GLN A 37 13.97 -19.52 -27.29
C GLN A 37 14.50 -18.13 -27.70
N ASN A 38 14.75 -17.22 -26.74
CA ASN A 38 15.37 -15.90 -26.95
C ASN A 38 14.63 -14.99 -27.95
N ALA A 39 13.34 -15.23 -28.22
CA ALA A 39 12.56 -14.28 -28.99
C ALA A 39 12.42 -13.00 -28.16
N PRO A 40 12.93 -11.84 -28.64
CA PRO A 40 12.78 -10.61 -27.90
C PRO A 40 11.29 -10.30 -27.79
N LEU A 41 10.82 -10.12 -26.55
CA LEU A 41 9.45 -9.73 -26.30
C LEU A 41 9.31 -8.21 -26.41
N LYS A 42 8.19 -7.78 -26.99
CA LYS A 42 7.71 -6.39 -26.98
C LYS A 42 6.82 -6.13 -25.77
N SER A 43 6.03 -7.10 -25.33
CA SER A 43 5.18 -6.99 -24.14
C SER A 43 4.90 -8.37 -23.52
N ILE A 44 4.63 -8.39 -22.21
CA ILE A 44 4.30 -9.60 -21.45
C ILE A 44 3.42 -9.22 -20.26
N ALA A 45 2.45 -10.08 -19.92
CA ALA A 45 1.60 -9.91 -18.76
C ALA A 45 1.13 -11.25 -18.19
N PHE A 46 1.00 -11.30 -16.86
CA PHE A 46 0.45 -12.45 -16.12
C PHE A 46 -0.83 -12.02 -15.38
N GLY A 47 -1.83 -12.88 -15.44
CA GLY A 47 -3.17 -12.73 -14.89
C GLY A 47 -3.51 -13.83 -13.88
N LEU A 48 -4.73 -13.80 -13.36
CA LEU A 48 -5.27 -14.84 -12.47
C LEU A 48 -5.46 -16.19 -13.16
N GLY A 49 -5.34 -17.26 -12.38
CA GLY A 49 -5.59 -18.64 -12.81
C GLY A 49 -4.66 -19.11 -13.93
N GLY A 50 -3.43 -18.62 -13.97
CA GLY A 50 -2.47 -18.90 -15.03
C GLY A 50 -2.75 -18.20 -16.36
N ALA A 51 -3.64 -17.19 -16.38
CA ALA A 51 -3.83 -16.37 -17.57
C ALA A 51 -2.53 -15.63 -17.94
N TYR A 52 -2.18 -15.59 -19.23
CA TYR A 52 -1.02 -14.82 -19.67
C TYR A 52 -1.18 -14.30 -21.10
N PHE A 53 -0.43 -13.24 -21.38
CA PHE A 53 -0.30 -12.63 -22.69
C PHE A 53 1.17 -12.32 -22.94
N TYR A 54 1.63 -12.49 -24.18
CA TYR A 54 2.88 -11.90 -24.64
C TYR A 54 2.83 -11.53 -26.12
N LYS A 55 3.63 -10.54 -26.50
CA LYS A 55 3.88 -10.15 -27.89
C LYS A 55 5.37 -10.15 -28.16
N GLU A 56 5.77 -10.84 -29.20
CA GLU A 56 7.14 -10.85 -29.71
C GLU A 56 7.44 -9.55 -30.47
N SER A 57 8.71 -9.17 -30.60
CA SER A 57 9.12 -8.03 -31.41
C SER A 57 8.78 -8.20 -32.90
N ALA A 58 8.69 -9.44 -33.38
CA ALA A 58 8.22 -9.77 -34.73
C ALA A 58 6.71 -9.53 -34.94
N GLY A 59 5.98 -9.16 -33.88
CA GLY A 59 4.55 -8.81 -33.95
C GLY A 59 3.60 -9.97 -33.65
N ARG A 60 4.08 -11.22 -33.65
CA ARG A 60 3.30 -12.38 -33.19
C ARG A 60 2.94 -12.20 -31.71
N TRP A 61 1.71 -12.51 -31.36
CA TRP A 61 1.23 -12.45 -29.98
C TRP A 61 0.47 -13.72 -29.63
N PHE A 62 0.40 -13.99 -28.35
CA PHE A 62 -0.26 -15.17 -27.80
C PHE A 62 -1.04 -14.78 -26.56
N LEU A 63 -2.21 -15.40 -26.41
CA LEU A 63 -3.10 -15.23 -25.27
C LEU A 63 -3.51 -16.62 -24.78
N SER A 64 -3.32 -16.87 -23.48
CA SER A 64 -3.60 -18.19 -22.92
C SER A 64 -5.11 -18.47 -22.86
N SER A 65 -5.49 -19.75 -22.91
CA SER A 65 -6.88 -20.19 -22.80
C SER A 65 -7.53 -19.80 -21.46
N GLU A 66 -6.75 -19.74 -20.39
CA GLU A 66 -7.18 -19.36 -19.04
C GLU A 66 -7.68 -17.90 -18.99
N THR A 67 -7.30 -17.08 -19.96
CA THR A 67 -7.83 -15.73 -20.15
C THR A 67 -9.35 -15.75 -20.34
N TYR A 68 -9.93 -16.77 -20.98
CA TYR A 68 -11.38 -16.88 -21.17
C TYR A 68 -12.13 -16.87 -19.82
N THR A 69 -11.62 -17.60 -18.84
CA THR A 69 -12.26 -17.77 -17.54
C THR A 69 -12.16 -16.50 -16.68
N HIS A 70 -10.98 -15.88 -16.64
CA HIS A 70 -10.71 -14.78 -15.71
C HIS A 70 -10.86 -13.39 -16.34
N TYR A 71 -10.73 -13.28 -17.67
CA TYR A 71 -10.70 -12.03 -18.41
C TYR A 71 -11.44 -12.14 -19.76
N PRO A 72 -12.74 -12.52 -19.74
CA PRO A 72 -13.48 -12.87 -20.95
C PRO A 72 -13.52 -11.76 -22.01
N GLN A 73 -13.44 -10.48 -21.60
CA GLN A 73 -13.40 -9.36 -22.54
C GLN A 73 -12.10 -9.32 -23.36
N VAL A 74 -10.95 -9.62 -22.74
CA VAL A 74 -9.66 -9.71 -23.44
C VAL A 74 -9.65 -10.90 -24.38
N TYR A 75 -10.20 -12.04 -23.91
CA TYR A 75 -10.33 -13.23 -24.74
C TYR A 75 -11.17 -12.96 -26.00
N LYS A 76 -12.30 -12.25 -25.87
CA LYS A 76 -13.13 -11.84 -27.02
C LYS A 76 -12.38 -10.99 -28.03
N ILE A 77 -11.55 -10.03 -27.59
CA ILE A 77 -10.69 -9.24 -28.48
C ILE A 77 -9.70 -10.15 -29.21
N GLY A 78 -9.09 -11.11 -28.50
CA GLY A 78 -8.20 -12.07 -29.14
C GLY A 78 -8.90 -12.94 -30.19
N GLN A 79 -10.17 -13.28 -29.99
CA GLN A 79 -10.96 -14.09 -30.93
C GLN A 79 -11.51 -13.29 -32.12
N SER A 80 -11.62 -11.96 -32.04
CA SER A 80 -12.11 -11.14 -33.17
C SER A 80 -11.09 -11.00 -34.31
N GLY A 81 -9.87 -11.50 -34.12
CA GLY A 81 -8.76 -11.30 -35.07
C GLY A 81 -8.09 -9.93 -34.95
N GLU A 82 -8.53 -9.11 -34.00
CA GLU A 82 -7.89 -7.85 -33.68
C GLU A 82 -6.49 -8.06 -33.12
N GLN A 83 -5.56 -7.23 -33.58
CA GLN A 83 -4.17 -7.28 -33.16
C GLN A 83 -4.02 -6.57 -31.81
N ILE A 84 -3.57 -7.30 -30.79
CA ILE A 84 -3.32 -6.75 -29.45
C ILE A 84 -1.87 -6.24 -29.36
N ASN A 85 -1.66 -5.04 -28.83
CA ASN A 85 -0.33 -4.49 -28.56
C ASN A 85 0.21 -4.92 -27.20
N TRP A 86 -0.58 -4.71 -26.17
CA TRP A 86 -0.26 -5.14 -24.81
C TRP A 86 -1.54 -5.29 -23.99
N VAL A 87 -1.42 -6.05 -22.90
CA VAL A 87 -2.48 -6.29 -21.93
C VAL A 87 -1.93 -6.03 -20.54
N ALA A 88 -2.72 -5.41 -19.67
CA ALA A 88 -2.48 -5.40 -18.24
C ALA A 88 -3.62 -6.15 -17.54
N PHE A 89 -3.29 -7.27 -16.91
CA PHE A 89 -4.23 -8.02 -16.10
C PHE A 89 -4.30 -7.47 -14.68
N GLY A 90 -5.52 -7.22 -14.23
CA GLY A 90 -5.92 -6.74 -12.90
C GLY A 90 -6.61 -7.83 -12.08
N PRO A 91 -6.92 -7.60 -10.80
CA PRO A 91 -7.66 -8.56 -9.99
C PRO A 91 -9.16 -8.44 -10.27
N ALA A 92 -9.92 -9.47 -9.91
CA ALA A 92 -11.37 -9.50 -10.10
C ALA A 92 -11.80 -9.18 -11.56
N GLY A 93 -11.02 -9.65 -12.54
CA GLY A 93 -11.30 -9.46 -13.96
C GLY A 93 -11.04 -8.05 -14.50
N LYS A 94 -10.44 -7.15 -13.72
CA LYS A 94 -10.05 -5.82 -14.21
C LYS A 94 -8.96 -5.95 -15.27
N THR A 95 -9.04 -5.19 -16.35
CA THR A 95 -8.08 -5.28 -17.46
C THR A 95 -7.88 -3.96 -18.15
N ILE A 96 -6.73 -3.82 -18.82
CA ILE A 96 -6.48 -2.77 -19.81
C ILE A 96 -5.86 -3.46 -21.02
N VAL A 97 -6.34 -3.15 -22.21
CA VAL A 97 -5.86 -3.67 -23.48
C VAL A 97 -5.67 -2.51 -24.43
N GLU A 98 -4.53 -2.46 -25.09
CA GLU A 98 -4.34 -1.60 -26.25
C GLU A 98 -4.31 -2.48 -27.50
N ASP A 99 -5.11 -2.11 -28.50
CA ASP A 99 -5.05 -2.72 -29.82
C ASP A 99 -4.02 -2.03 -30.74
N ASN A 100 -3.76 -2.60 -31.91
CA ASN A 100 -2.80 -2.06 -32.88
C ASN A 100 -3.17 -0.67 -33.41
N GLY A 101 -4.44 -0.26 -33.28
CA GLY A 101 -4.91 1.07 -33.64
C GLY A 101 -4.61 2.12 -32.57
N GLY A 102 -4.03 1.72 -31.44
CA GLY A 102 -3.78 2.58 -30.29
C GLY A 102 -5.04 2.84 -29.46
N TYR A 103 -6.15 2.12 -29.72
CA TYR A 103 -7.35 2.27 -28.92
C TYR A 103 -7.21 1.47 -27.62
N MET A 104 -7.34 2.18 -26.51
CA MET A 104 -7.35 1.58 -25.19
C MET A 104 -8.77 1.16 -24.80
N ARG A 105 -8.91 -0.11 -24.38
CA ARG A 105 -10.12 -0.67 -23.80
C ARG A 105 -9.81 -1.15 -22.39
N TRP A 106 -10.74 -0.95 -21.47
CA TRP A 106 -10.54 -1.37 -20.07
C TRP A 106 -11.82 -1.89 -19.44
N ASN A 107 -11.65 -2.73 -18.42
CA ASN A 107 -12.74 -3.27 -17.62
C ASN A 107 -12.55 -2.89 -16.14
N ASP A 108 -13.54 -2.18 -15.58
CA ASP A 108 -13.65 -1.87 -14.15
C ASP A 108 -12.37 -1.30 -13.49
N ILE A 109 -11.64 -0.42 -14.17
CA ILE A 109 -10.45 0.23 -13.57
C ILE A 109 -10.82 1.48 -12.75
N SER A 110 -10.03 1.75 -11.71
CA SER A 110 -10.23 2.91 -10.85
C SER A 110 -10.09 4.24 -11.60
N SER A 111 -10.67 5.31 -11.05
CA SER A 111 -10.55 6.67 -11.62
C SER A 111 -9.09 7.17 -11.63
N SER A 112 -8.28 6.77 -10.66
CA SER A 112 -6.86 7.10 -10.60
C SER A 112 -6.07 6.45 -11.74
N VAL A 113 -6.33 5.17 -12.03
CA VAL A 113 -5.74 4.48 -13.18
C VAL A 113 -6.18 5.18 -14.47
N ARG A 114 -7.48 5.47 -14.65
CA ARG A 114 -7.99 6.19 -15.84
C ARG A 114 -7.31 7.54 -16.05
N ALA A 115 -7.14 8.33 -14.99
CA ALA A 115 -6.45 9.61 -15.08
C ALA A 115 -4.99 9.43 -15.55
N ALA A 116 -4.28 8.43 -15.03
CA ALA A 116 -2.90 8.14 -15.41
C ALA A 116 -2.77 7.65 -16.86
N LEU A 117 -3.73 6.86 -17.35
CA LEU A 117 -3.77 6.41 -18.76
C LEU A 117 -3.91 7.58 -19.75
N ASN A 118 -4.65 8.62 -19.36
CA ASN A 118 -4.91 9.78 -20.22
C ASN A 118 -3.77 10.83 -20.18
N THR A 119 -2.71 10.59 -19.42
CA THR A 119 -1.66 11.60 -19.19
C THR A 119 -0.65 11.65 -20.34
N LYS A 120 -0.16 10.49 -20.80
CA LYS A 120 0.87 10.36 -21.84
C LYS A 120 0.75 8.98 -22.52
N GLN A 121 1.43 8.81 -23.65
CA GLN A 121 1.54 7.52 -24.32
C GLN A 121 2.28 6.51 -23.45
N ILE A 122 1.69 5.33 -23.31
CA ILE A 122 2.13 4.27 -22.40
C ILE A 122 3.12 3.37 -23.13
N LYS A 123 4.21 3.05 -22.44
CA LYS A 123 5.17 2.05 -22.87
C LYS A 123 4.92 0.72 -22.16
N ASN A 124 4.73 0.76 -20.84
CA ASN A 124 4.43 -0.39 -20.01
C ASN A 124 3.44 0.00 -18.92
N ILE A 125 2.58 -0.94 -18.55
CA ILE A 125 1.66 -0.76 -17.42
C ILE A 125 1.50 -2.09 -16.69
N GLN A 126 1.46 -1.99 -15.37
CA GLN A 126 1.08 -3.10 -14.52
C GLN A 126 0.04 -2.64 -13.50
N LEU A 127 -1.06 -3.38 -13.45
CA LEU A 127 -2.05 -3.23 -12.39
C LEU A 127 -1.57 -3.96 -11.14
N GLY A 128 -1.76 -3.35 -9.99
CA GLY A 128 -1.46 -3.93 -8.68
C GLY A 128 -2.37 -5.11 -8.36
N VAL A 129 -1.89 -6.01 -7.50
CA VAL A 129 -2.64 -7.20 -7.03
C VAL A 129 -3.76 -6.85 -6.04
N ASP A 130 -3.77 -5.61 -5.55
CA ASP A 130 -4.81 -5.02 -4.70
C ASP A 130 -6.07 -4.69 -5.51
N SER A 131 -7.13 -4.14 -4.89
CA SER A 131 -8.49 -3.92 -5.42
C SER A 131 -8.65 -3.10 -6.73
N GLY A 132 -7.65 -3.04 -7.61
CA GLY A 132 -7.61 -2.33 -8.88
C GLY A 132 -7.22 -0.86 -8.75
N GLY A 133 -6.79 -0.47 -7.55
CA GLY A 133 -6.38 0.90 -7.23
C GLY A 133 -4.91 1.14 -7.52
N SER A 134 -4.05 0.18 -7.21
CA SER A 134 -2.61 0.36 -7.41
C SER A 134 -2.18 0.05 -8.83
N TYR A 135 -1.14 0.74 -9.28
CA TYR A 135 -0.55 0.56 -10.60
C TYR A 135 0.87 1.10 -10.66
N TRP A 136 1.59 0.67 -11.68
CA TRP A 136 2.82 1.30 -12.16
C TRP A 136 2.70 1.48 -13.67
N ILE A 137 3.10 2.65 -14.17
CA ILE A 137 3.11 2.98 -15.59
C ILE A 137 4.47 3.59 -15.94
N GLU A 138 5.07 3.12 -17.02
CA GLU A 138 6.17 3.78 -17.72
C GLU A 138 5.63 4.32 -19.04
N TYR A 139 5.94 5.57 -19.31
CA TYR A 139 5.57 6.27 -20.52
C TYR A 139 6.66 6.15 -21.59
N ILE A 140 6.31 6.42 -22.85
CA ILE A 140 7.26 6.35 -23.98
C ILE A 140 8.45 7.30 -23.78
N ASP A 141 8.25 8.45 -23.13
CA ASP A 141 9.31 9.41 -22.81
C ASP A 141 10.26 8.95 -21.67
N GLY A 142 10.04 7.75 -21.12
CA GLY A 142 10.84 7.17 -20.04
C GLY A 142 10.43 7.62 -18.64
N SER A 143 9.49 8.56 -18.50
CA SER A 143 8.95 8.94 -17.19
C SER A 143 8.05 7.84 -16.63
N THR A 144 8.00 7.72 -15.30
CA THR A 144 7.18 6.71 -14.61
C THR A 144 6.22 7.37 -13.64
N VAL A 145 5.00 6.82 -13.52
CA VAL A 145 4.07 7.11 -12.43
C VAL A 145 3.68 5.81 -11.75
N SER A 146 3.50 5.86 -10.44
CA SER A 146 2.96 4.72 -9.72
C SER A 146 2.07 5.18 -8.59
N LEU A 147 1.01 4.41 -8.38
CA LEU A 147 0.26 4.42 -7.14
C LEU A 147 0.46 3.03 -6.57
N LEU A 148 1.60 2.79 -5.93
CA LEU A 148 1.79 1.55 -5.18
C LEU A 148 1.13 1.70 -3.80
N PRO A 149 0.69 0.61 -3.16
CA PRO A 149 0.51 0.65 -1.72
C PRO A 149 1.88 1.08 -1.16
N VAL A 150 1.92 2.19 -0.41
CA VAL A 150 3.15 2.64 0.28
C VAL A 150 3.72 1.43 1.01
N PRO A 151 5.06 1.16 1.02
CA PRO A 151 5.62 -0.10 1.47
C PRO A 151 5.06 -0.54 2.82
N TRP A 152 3.98 -1.31 2.76
CA TRP A 152 3.34 -1.88 3.93
C TRP A 152 4.13 -3.14 4.18
N HIS A 153 4.93 -3.11 5.23
CA HIS A 153 5.66 -4.28 5.69
C HIS A 153 4.65 -5.21 6.36
N ALA A 154 4.06 -6.10 5.57
CA ALA A 154 3.25 -7.24 5.98
C ALA A 154 4.04 -8.27 6.82
N ARG A 155 5.15 -7.88 7.46
CA ARG A 155 6.24 -8.83 7.73
C ARG A 155 5.84 -9.94 8.70
N TYR A 156 4.82 -9.79 9.54
CA TYR A 156 4.48 -10.81 10.55
C TYR A 156 2.98 -11.00 10.87
N CYS A 157 2.07 -10.63 9.96
CA CYS A 157 0.62 -10.80 10.16
C CYS A 157 0.12 -12.26 10.15
N THR A 158 0.98 -13.26 9.94
CA THR A 158 0.56 -14.66 9.99
C THR A 158 0.50 -15.11 11.44
N ALA A 159 -0.72 -15.19 11.97
CA ALA A 159 -0.99 -16.03 13.13
C ALA A 159 -0.40 -17.43 12.87
N ARG A 160 0.57 -17.82 13.71
CA ARG A 160 1.04 -19.21 13.92
C ARG A 160 1.77 -19.95 12.78
N ASP A 161 2.57 -19.32 11.93
CA ASP A 161 3.53 -20.12 11.14
C ASP A 161 4.92 -19.50 10.96
N LYS A 162 5.90 -20.41 10.89
CA LYS A 162 7.35 -20.28 11.12
C LYS A 162 8.04 -19.04 10.51
N PRO A 163 9.10 -18.52 11.17
CA PRO A 163 9.88 -17.40 10.65
C PRO A 163 10.58 -17.75 9.32
N ARG A 164 10.43 -16.88 8.31
CA ARG A 164 11.15 -16.96 7.04
C ARG A 164 12.46 -16.15 7.09
N PRO A 165 13.47 -16.47 6.25
CA PRO A 165 14.73 -15.74 6.22
C PRO A 165 14.56 -14.28 5.79
N HIS A 166 15.35 -13.41 6.40
CA HIS A 166 15.36 -11.97 6.18
C HIS A 166 15.77 -11.61 4.74
N LEU A 167 14.86 -11.01 3.97
CA LEU A 167 15.26 -10.18 2.82
C LEU A 167 15.33 -8.71 3.24
N GLN A 168 16.52 -8.12 3.15
CA GLN A 168 16.71 -6.67 3.21
C GLN A 168 16.32 -6.08 1.85
N ILE A 169 15.17 -5.44 1.76
CA ILE A 169 14.82 -4.61 0.62
C ILE A 169 15.16 -3.17 1.00
N THR A 170 16.19 -2.62 0.37
CA THR A 170 16.56 -1.21 0.46
C THR A 170 15.60 -0.41 -0.43
N SER A 171 14.59 0.24 0.16
CA SER A 171 13.69 1.15 -0.56
C SER A 171 14.29 2.56 -0.60
N SER A 172 15.08 2.85 -1.63
CA SER A 172 15.60 4.19 -1.91
C SER A 172 14.76 4.88 -2.98
N SER A 173 13.55 5.32 -2.64
CA SER A 173 12.85 6.45 -3.29
C SER A 173 11.43 6.62 -2.70
N THR A 174 11.32 7.31 -1.57
CA THR A 174 10.06 7.95 -1.18
C THR A 174 10.03 9.33 -1.82
N THR A 175 9.45 9.43 -3.03
CA THR A 175 9.06 10.74 -3.57
C THR A 175 7.94 11.29 -2.71
N ALA A 176 8.29 12.27 -1.87
CA ALA A 176 7.33 13.08 -1.13
C ALA A 176 6.41 13.79 -2.13
N PHE A 177 5.11 13.53 -2.09
CA PHE A 177 4.15 14.25 -2.92
C PHE A 177 3.52 15.40 -2.13
N SER A 178 3.93 16.61 -2.48
CA SER A 178 3.21 17.85 -2.23
C SER A 178 2.02 17.92 -3.19
N GLY A 179 0.79 17.79 -2.71
CA GLY A 179 -0.36 17.82 -3.60
C GLY A 179 -1.71 17.68 -2.90
N VAL A 180 -2.03 18.62 -2.02
CA VAL A 180 -3.43 19.04 -1.80
C VAL A 180 -3.43 20.56 -1.93
N SER A 181 -3.83 21.04 -3.11
CA SER A 181 -4.17 22.45 -3.31
C SER A 181 -5.58 22.68 -2.76
N SER A 182 -5.68 22.83 -1.44
CA SER A 182 -6.78 23.54 -0.81
C SER A 182 -6.21 24.41 0.32
N THR A 183 -6.37 25.71 0.16
CA THR A 183 -5.69 26.83 0.82
C THR A 183 -6.07 27.09 2.28
N ASP A 184 -6.62 26.09 2.98
CA ASP A 184 -7.00 26.25 4.39
C ASP A 184 -6.16 25.35 5.30
N THR A 185 -4.88 25.71 5.45
CA THR A 185 -4.00 25.12 6.46
C THR A 185 -4.45 25.40 7.90
N SER A 186 -5.54 26.16 8.11
CA SER A 186 -6.08 26.41 9.46
C SER A 186 -6.77 25.18 10.06
N ARG A 187 -7.30 24.28 9.22
CA ARG A 187 -8.00 23.07 9.69
C ARG A 187 -7.05 21.91 9.85
N GLN A 188 -7.04 21.33 11.05
CA GLN A 188 -6.16 20.20 11.36
C GLN A 188 -6.63 18.87 10.76
N LEU A 189 -7.92 18.76 10.42
CA LEU A 189 -8.53 17.60 9.78
C LEU A 189 -9.26 18.00 8.50
N GLN A 190 -9.04 17.22 7.44
CA GLN A 190 -9.74 17.37 6.16
C GLN A 190 -10.33 16.03 5.76
N LEU A 191 -11.64 15.99 5.51
CA LEU A 191 -12.32 14.78 5.06
C LEU A 191 -11.83 14.42 3.65
N LEU A 192 -11.49 13.15 3.44
CA LEU A 192 -11.19 12.61 2.13
C LEU A 192 -12.47 12.01 1.51
N PRO A 193 -12.90 12.46 0.32
CA PRO A 193 -13.97 11.79 -0.43
C PRO A 193 -13.63 10.33 -0.70
N SER A 194 -14.64 9.45 -0.77
CA SER A 194 -14.43 8.02 -1.07
C SER A 194 -13.80 7.75 -2.44
N SER A 195 -13.97 8.69 -3.38
CA SER A 195 -13.32 8.67 -4.70
C SER A 195 -11.84 9.10 -4.67
N HIS A 196 -11.37 9.66 -3.56
CA HIS A 196 -10.00 10.14 -3.42
C HIS A 196 -9.02 8.96 -3.33
N GLN A 197 -7.90 9.01 -4.07
CA GLN A 197 -6.91 7.92 -4.10
C GLN A 197 -6.37 7.52 -2.71
N PHE A 198 -6.05 8.51 -1.86
CA PHE A 198 -5.62 8.25 -0.47
C PHE A 198 -6.71 7.60 0.39
N PHE A 199 -7.99 7.92 0.17
CA PHE A 199 -9.07 7.21 0.86
C PHE A 199 -9.01 5.71 0.50
N GLN A 200 -8.96 5.40 -0.80
CA GLN A 200 -8.94 4.03 -1.29
C GLN A 200 -7.71 3.26 -0.79
N ASN A 201 -6.53 3.88 -0.83
CA ASN A 201 -5.28 3.28 -0.36
C ASN A 201 -5.32 2.98 1.15
N VAL A 202 -5.74 3.96 1.96
CA VAL A 202 -5.80 3.81 3.42
C VAL A 202 -6.86 2.78 3.83
N ALA A 203 -8.05 2.81 3.21
CA ALA A 203 -9.10 1.81 3.46
C ALA A 203 -8.67 0.40 3.03
N PHE A 204 -7.94 0.29 1.92
CA PHE A 204 -7.38 -0.98 1.47
C PHE A 204 -6.36 -1.52 2.46
N GLN A 205 -5.41 -0.69 2.92
CA GLN A 205 -4.42 -1.09 3.92
C GLN A 205 -5.11 -1.58 5.20
N PHE A 206 -6.08 -0.83 5.72
CA PHE A 206 -6.85 -1.23 6.90
C PHE A 206 -7.48 -2.61 6.71
N THR A 207 -8.14 -2.82 5.57
CA THR A 207 -8.82 -4.09 5.24
C THR A 207 -7.85 -5.25 5.14
N LYS A 208 -6.65 -5.04 4.58
CA LYS A 208 -5.65 -6.10 4.40
C LYS A 208 -4.83 -6.39 5.64
N SER A 209 -4.63 -5.40 6.51
CA SER A 209 -3.92 -5.58 7.78
C SER A 209 -4.83 -6.06 8.91
N TRP A 210 -6.12 -6.28 8.65
CA TRP A 210 -7.04 -6.80 9.66
C TRP A 210 -6.79 -8.29 9.90
N CYS A 211 -6.07 -8.60 10.98
CA CYS A 211 -5.62 -9.97 11.29
C CYS A 211 -6.32 -10.58 12.52
N HIS A 212 -7.38 -9.94 13.01
CA HIS A 212 -8.16 -10.44 14.14
C HIS A 212 -9.04 -11.62 13.70
N THR A 213 -8.57 -12.84 13.99
CA THR A 213 -9.29 -14.09 13.68
C THR A 213 -10.65 -14.11 14.36
N GLY A 214 -11.70 -14.51 13.63
CA GLY A 214 -13.06 -14.61 14.16
C GLY A 214 -13.84 -13.30 14.21
N THR A 215 -13.28 -12.19 13.72
CA THR A 215 -14.00 -10.91 13.58
C THR A 215 -14.04 -10.47 12.12
N PRO A 216 -15.21 -10.08 11.58
CA PRO A 216 -15.29 -9.54 10.23
C PRO A 216 -14.53 -8.22 10.17
N VAL A 217 -13.93 -7.93 9.01
CA VAL A 217 -13.28 -6.63 8.76
C VAL A 217 -14.36 -5.53 8.85
N PRO A 218 -14.23 -4.54 9.74
CA PRO A 218 -15.21 -3.48 9.85
C PRO A 218 -15.24 -2.59 8.61
N LYS A 219 -16.42 -2.06 8.29
CA LYS A 219 -16.56 -1.14 7.17
C LYS A 219 -15.97 0.22 7.53
N VAL A 220 -15.03 0.69 6.73
CA VAL A 220 -14.50 2.06 6.84
C VAL A 220 -15.58 3.05 6.38
N ARG A 221 -15.87 4.04 7.23
CA ARG A 221 -16.93 5.04 7.03
C ARG A 221 -16.37 6.39 6.59
N TYR A 222 -15.35 6.87 7.31
CA TYR A 222 -14.73 8.16 7.06
C TYR A 222 -13.22 8.06 7.20
N ILE A 223 -12.49 8.81 6.36
CA ILE A 223 -11.05 8.99 6.48
C ILE A 223 -10.78 10.48 6.41
N PHE A 224 -10.07 10.99 7.40
CA PHE A 224 -9.58 12.36 7.43
C PHE A 224 -8.08 12.36 7.22
N SER A 225 -7.56 13.23 6.35
CA SER A 225 -6.14 13.59 6.39
C SER A 225 -5.88 14.51 7.57
N ILE A 226 -4.72 14.34 8.20
CA ILE A 226 -4.27 15.11 9.35
C ILE A 226 -3.17 16.06 8.87
N ASN A 227 -3.43 17.36 9.03
CA ASN A 227 -2.41 18.36 8.76
C ASN A 227 -1.42 18.43 9.93
N PRO A 228 -0.11 18.60 9.67
CA PRO A 228 0.89 18.71 10.73
C PRO A 228 0.55 19.84 11.71
N SER A 229 0.79 19.61 13.00
CA SER A 229 0.52 20.60 14.05
C SER A 229 1.30 21.90 13.87
N THR A 230 2.56 21.81 13.44
CA THR A 230 3.41 22.95 13.11
C THR A 230 4.39 22.58 12.00
N ALA A 231 4.81 23.58 11.21
CA ALA A 231 5.86 23.40 10.21
C ALA A 231 7.20 22.93 10.84
N ALA A 232 7.51 23.39 12.06
CA ALA A 232 8.69 22.97 12.80
C ALA A 232 8.65 21.47 13.15
N SER A 233 7.50 20.97 13.62
CA SER A 233 7.28 19.55 13.92
C SER A 233 7.44 18.68 12.67
N GLU A 234 6.90 19.11 11.53
CA GLU A 234 7.07 18.38 10.26
C GLU A 234 8.53 18.39 9.79
N LYS A 235 9.23 19.52 9.92
CA LYS A 235 10.66 19.63 9.59
C LYS A 235 11.50 18.71 10.46
N ALA A 236 11.23 18.65 11.76
CA ALA A 236 11.94 17.78 12.70
C ALA A 236 11.78 16.29 12.33
N HIS A 237 10.56 15.86 11.98
CA HIS A 237 10.31 14.50 11.51
C HIS A 237 11.07 14.17 10.22
N LYS A 238 11.05 15.06 9.23
CA LYS A 238 11.80 14.86 7.97
C LYS A 238 13.31 14.79 8.20
N ASN A 239 13.83 15.57 9.15
CA ASN A 239 15.24 15.48 9.53
C ASN A 239 15.54 14.12 10.19
N TYR A 240 14.68 13.66 11.08
CA TYR A 240 14.80 12.35 11.72
C TYR A 240 14.75 11.21 10.69
N GLU A 241 13.83 11.27 9.72
CA GLU A 241 13.74 10.34 8.60
C GLU A 241 15.03 10.28 7.78
N LYS A 242 15.63 11.43 7.44
CA LYS A 242 16.90 11.47 6.70
C LYS A 242 18.05 10.82 7.46
N LEU A 243 18.05 10.90 8.79
CA LEU A 243 19.11 10.35 9.64
C LEU A 243 18.99 8.83 9.79
N PHE A 244 17.77 8.30 9.94
CA PHE A 244 17.57 6.92 10.37
C PHE A 244 16.92 6.01 9.32
N GLY A 245 16.13 6.57 8.39
CA GLY A 245 15.44 5.81 7.33
C GLY A 245 14.48 4.73 7.87
N ASN A 246 14.16 3.76 7.02
CA ASN A 246 13.17 2.70 7.30
C ASN A 246 11.83 3.27 7.79
N THR A 247 11.27 4.18 6.99
CA THR A 247 9.97 4.80 7.27
C THR A 247 8.85 3.83 6.88
N GLN A 248 7.94 3.59 7.80
CA GLN A 248 6.82 2.67 7.63
C GLN A 248 5.49 3.35 7.98
N TRP A 249 4.41 2.78 7.47
CA TRP A 249 3.06 3.20 7.84
C TRP A 249 2.51 2.24 8.90
N MET A 250 2.15 2.77 10.07
CA MET A 250 1.76 1.96 11.23
C MET A 250 0.47 2.45 11.87
N TRP A 251 -0.34 1.50 12.32
CA TRP A 251 -1.60 1.73 13.01
C TRP A 251 -1.39 2.06 14.48
N HIS A 252 -2.18 2.98 15.00
CA HIS A 252 -2.22 3.29 16.43
C HIS A 252 -3.66 3.53 16.87
N ALA A 253 -4.18 2.65 17.73
CA ALA A 253 -5.43 2.87 18.43
C ALA A 253 -5.18 3.70 19.69
N THR A 254 -6.13 4.58 20.04
CA THR A 254 -6.00 5.46 21.21
C THR A 254 -7.38 5.87 21.75
N THR A 255 -7.43 6.42 22.96
CA THR A 255 -8.67 6.90 23.60
C THR A 255 -9.31 8.02 22.79
N ARG A 256 -10.60 7.87 22.49
CA ARG A 256 -11.46 8.95 21.99
C ARG A 256 -12.62 9.18 22.95
N GLU A 257 -12.69 10.38 23.52
CA GLU A 257 -13.75 10.76 24.48
C GLU A 257 -14.78 11.74 23.90
N CYS A 258 -14.69 12.03 22.62
CA CYS A 258 -15.58 12.97 21.94
C CYS A 258 -16.04 12.37 20.61
N LEU A 259 -17.03 12.98 19.97
CA LEU A 259 -17.62 12.48 18.73
C LEU A 259 -16.87 13.00 17.48
N LEU A 260 -15.56 13.23 17.60
CA LEU A 260 -14.73 13.76 16.50
C LEU A 260 -14.86 12.84 15.28
N GLY A 261 -15.32 13.40 14.16
CA GLY A 261 -15.49 12.72 12.88
C GLY A 261 -16.80 11.94 12.69
N ASP A 262 -17.64 11.73 13.73
CA ASP A 262 -18.78 10.80 13.68
C ASP A 262 -19.80 11.10 12.57
N ASP A 263 -20.01 12.37 12.24
CA ASP A 263 -20.93 12.82 11.20
C ASP A 263 -20.22 13.10 9.86
N GLY A 264 -18.94 12.74 9.74
CA GLY A 264 -18.09 13.08 8.60
C GLY A 264 -17.73 14.58 8.50
N ARG A 265 -18.26 15.44 9.37
CA ARG A 265 -18.14 16.91 9.29
C ARG A 265 -17.44 17.53 10.50
N ARG A 266 -17.55 16.90 11.67
CA ARG A 266 -17.01 17.37 12.94
C ARG A 266 -15.50 17.21 12.97
N THR A 267 -14.80 18.28 12.65
CA THR A 267 -13.34 18.34 12.57
C THR A 267 -12.70 19.16 13.69
N ARG A 268 -13.50 19.79 14.56
CA ARG A 268 -13.02 20.57 15.70
C ARG A 268 -12.55 19.65 16.83
N LEU A 269 -11.27 19.76 17.19
CA LEU A 269 -10.68 19.01 18.31
C LEU A 269 -11.22 19.51 19.65
N CYS A 270 -11.53 18.59 20.56
CA CYS A 270 -11.91 18.94 21.93
C CYS A 270 -10.68 19.29 22.79
N SER A 271 -10.90 20.01 23.89
CA SER A 271 -9.89 20.33 24.90
C SER A 271 -9.83 19.32 26.05
N GLY A 272 -10.54 18.19 25.94
CA GLY A 272 -10.63 17.18 27.00
C GLY A 272 -9.26 16.60 27.37
N ALA A 273 -8.94 16.62 28.67
CA ALA A 273 -7.64 16.16 29.17
C ALA A 273 -7.40 14.66 28.96
N ASN A 274 -8.46 13.87 28.83
CA ASN A 274 -8.40 12.43 28.67
C ASN A 274 -8.66 11.97 27.21
N CYS A 275 -8.90 12.91 26.28
CA CYS A 275 -9.05 12.61 24.85
C CYS A 275 -7.69 12.53 24.15
N SER A 276 -7.02 11.38 24.27
CA SER A 276 -5.72 11.12 23.66
C SER A 276 -5.71 11.36 22.15
N LEU A 277 -6.78 11.00 21.44
CA LEU A 277 -6.92 11.25 20.01
C LEU A 277 -6.77 12.74 19.66
N CYS A 278 -7.58 13.62 20.27
CA CYS A 278 -7.51 15.05 20.00
C CYS A 278 -6.14 15.63 20.34
N LYS A 279 -5.48 15.16 21.41
CA LYS A 279 -4.13 15.59 21.79
C LYS A 279 -3.08 15.17 20.77
N ILE A 280 -3.11 13.92 20.31
CA ILE A 280 -2.19 13.43 19.28
C ILE A 280 -2.38 14.20 17.98
N VAL A 281 -3.63 14.41 17.56
CA VAL A 281 -3.91 15.19 16.35
C VAL A 281 -3.42 16.64 16.52
N LYS A 282 -3.67 17.25 17.69
CA LYS A 282 -3.30 18.65 17.97
C LYS A 282 -1.81 18.90 18.10
N GLU A 283 -1.12 18.08 18.89
CA GLU A 283 0.24 18.32 19.37
C GLU A 283 1.27 17.34 18.79
N GLY A 284 0.81 16.29 18.09
CA GLY A 284 1.62 15.13 17.73
C GLY A 284 1.82 14.17 18.90
N TYR A 285 2.61 13.13 18.68
CA TYR A 285 3.01 12.22 19.75
C TYR A 285 4.03 12.89 20.66
N LYS A 286 3.85 12.68 21.96
CA LYS A 286 4.79 13.15 23.00
C LYS A 286 5.04 12.04 24.00
N LYS A 287 6.31 11.72 24.24
CA LYS A 287 6.74 10.73 25.25
C LYS A 287 6.08 10.91 26.62
N LYS A 288 5.88 12.16 27.05
CA LYS A 288 5.21 12.50 28.33
C LYS A 288 3.77 11.99 28.44
N TYR A 289 3.14 11.61 27.33
CA TYR A 289 1.78 11.05 27.30
C TYR A 289 1.75 9.53 27.03
N ALA A 290 2.91 8.89 26.85
CA ALA A 290 2.99 7.46 26.62
C ALA A 290 2.44 6.66 27.82
N ARG A 291 1.91 5.45 27.54
CA ARG A 291 1.34 4.49 28.54
C ARG A 291 0.00 4.88 29.17
N LYS A 292 -0.71 5.89 28.65
CA LYS A 292 -2.12 6.08 28.95
C LYS A 292 -2.94 5.12 28.09
N THR A 293 -3.40 4.02 28.66
CA THR A 293 -4.29 3.04 27.99
C THR A 293 -5.58 3.70 27.56
N GLY A 294 -6.11 3.31 26.39
CA GLY A 294 -7.32 3.90 25.83
C GLY A 294 -8.43 2.91 25.58
N MET A 295 -9.60 3.22 26.13
CA MET A 295 -10.90 2.71 25.71
C MET A 295 -11.70 3.87 25.11
N ASN A 296 -12.62 3.59 24.19
CA ASN A 296 -13.63 4.58 23.82
C ASN A 296 -14.54 4.82 25.04
N LEU A 297 -14.50 6.03 25.61
CA LEU A 297 -15.22 6.36 26.84
C LEU A 297 -16.63 6.93 26.58
N ARG A 298 -17.11 6.92 25.33
CA ARG A 298 -18.47 7.36 24.95
C ARG A 298 -19.12 6.39 23.98
N SER A 299 -20.45 6.31 24.01
CA SER A 299 -21.29 5.58 23.05
C SER A 299 -21.25 6.25 21.66
N SER A 300 -20.19 5.99 20.90
CA SER A 300 -20.15 6.27 19.47
C SER A 300 -20.43 4.97 18.71
N SER A 301 -21.11 5.07 17.58
CA SER A 301 -21.29 3.94 16.65
C SER A 301 -20.01 3.58 15.89
N PHE A 302 -18.91 4.32 16.10
CA PHE A 302 -17.65 4.14 15.38
C PHE A 302 -16.47 3.92 16.32
N ASN A 303 -15.60 3.01 15.91
CA ASN A 303 -14.23 2.93 16.38
C ASN A 303 -13.31 3.85 15.57
N THR A 304 -12.19 4.26 16.17
CA THR A 304 -11.18 5.10 15.51
C THR A 304 -9.80 4.51 15.57
N ILE A 305 -9.03 4.67 14.49
CA ILE A 305 -7.61 4.32 14.45
C ILE A 305 -6.83 5.37 13.66
N LEU A 306 -5.60 5.64 14.11
CA LEU A 306 -4.66 6.52 13.40
C LEU A 306 -3.74 5.70 12.50
N LEU A 307 -3.51 6.19 11.29
CA LEU A 307 -2.41 5.74 10.44
C LEU A 307 -1.28 6.76 10.51
N ASN A 308 -0.09 6.28 10.81
CA ASN A 308 1.06 7.12 11.14
C ASN A 308 2.22 6.82 10.21
N THR A 309 3.00 7.86 9.86
CA THR A 309 4.34 7.69 9.34
C THR A 309 5.30 7.50 10.51
N VAL A 310 6.01 6.37 10.56
CA VAL A 310 6.92 6.00 11.65
C VAL A 310 8.32 5.72 11.08
N VAL A 311 9.32 6.47 11.52
CA VAL A 311 10.73 6.24 11.22
C VAL A 311 11.24 5.17 12.19
N VAL A 312 11.29 3.93 11.71
CA VAL A 312 11.70 2.77 12.53
C VAL A 312 13.21 2.73 12.72
N GLY A 313 13.96 3.26 11.76
CA GLY A 313 15.42 3.15 11.72
C GLY A 313 15.87 1.69 11.74
N LYS A 314 16.98 1.42 12.44
CA LYS A 314 17.43 0.06 12.76
C LYS A 314 16.63 -0.54 13.94
N PRO A 315 15.75 -1.53 13.72
CA PRO A 315 14.91 -2.09 14.78
C PRO A 315 15.62 -3.16 15.60
N PHE A 316 15.37 -3.21 16.90
CA PHE A 316 15.69 -4.34 17.74
C PHE A 316 14.52 -5.32 17.75
N LEU A 317 14.67 -6.45 17.07
CA LEU A 317 13.64 -7.49 16.99
C LEU A 317 13.68 -8.38 18.21
N THR A 318 12.53 -8.62 18.85
CA THR A 318 12.44 -9.40 20.09
C THR A 318 11.10 -10.10 20.22
N ASN A 319 11.08 -11.31 20.75
CA ASN A 319 9.86 -12.01 21.18
C ASN A 319 9.61 -11.91 22.70
N GLN A 320 10.52 -11.28 23.43
CA GLN A 320 10.40 -11.03 24.87
C GLN A 320 9.77 -9.68 25.15
N ALA A 321 9.01 -9.57 26.24
CA ALA A 321 8.41 -8.32 26.68
C ALA A 321 9.48 -7.36 27.23
N HIS A 322 9.59 -6.17 26.64
CA HIS A 322 10.50 -5.11 27.08
C HIS A 322 9.75 -4.01 27.85
N ASN A 323 9.02 -4.43 28.88
CA ASN A 323 8.21 -3.53 29.70
C ASN A 323 9.09 -2.50 30.41
N GLY A 324 8.61 -1.25 30.49
CA GLY A 324 9.29 -0.22 31.27
C GLY A 324 10.45 0.48 30.55
N GLN A 325 10.97 -0.06 29.44
CA GLN A 325 12.08 0.54 28.70
C GLN A 325 11.78 1.98 28.27
N LYS A 326 12.79 2.86 28.40
CA LYS A 326 12.73 4.28 28.04
C LYS A 326 13.54 4.64 26.80
N LYS A 327 14.30 3.67 26.27
CA LYS A 327 15.11 3.78 25.05
C LYS A 327 15.36 2.36 24.48
N PRO A 328 15.67 2.23 23.19
CA PRO A 328 16.06 0.95 22.61
C PRO A 328 17.45 0.51 23.11
N PRO A 329 17.84 -0.77 22.94
CA PRO A 329 19.20 -1.23 23.16
C PRO A 329 20.24 -0.43 22.35
N LYS A 330 21.49 -0.41 22.82
CA LYS A 330 22.57 0.34 22.17
C LYS A 330 22.72 -0.09 20.71
N GLY A 331 22.74 0.88 19.80
CA GLY A 331 22.89 0.64 18.36
C GLY A 331 21.59 0.36 17.61
N TYR A 332 20.44 0.53 18.26
CA TYR A 332 19.10 0.42 17.68
C TYR A 332 18.30 1.71 17.90
N HIS A 333 17.26 1.92 17.09
CA HIS A 333 16.44 3.14 17.11
C HIS A 333 14.99 2.88 17.54
N SER A 334 14.55 1.62 17.47
CA SER A 334 13.21 1.17 17.85
C SER A 334 13.28 -0.24 18.43
N ILE A 335 12.21 -0.67 19.11
CA ILE A 335 12.00 -2.06 19.51
C ILE A 335 10.79 -2.58 18.73
N CYS A 336 10.94 -3.70 18.04
CA CYS A 336 9.84 -4.39 17.36
C CYS A 336 9.62 -5.74 18.04
N GLY A 337 8.49 -5.85 18.74
CA GLY A 337 8.00 -7.07 19.33
C GLY A 337 7.42 -7.99 18.26
N LEU A 338 7.92 -9.21 18.16
CA LEU A 338 7.45 -10.21 17.19
C LEU A 338 6.46 -11.18 17.86
N PRO A 339 5.36 -11.53 17.17
CA PRO A 339 4.48 -12.61 17.62
C PRO A 339 5.18 -13.96 17.47
N GLY A 340 4.77 -14.97 18.24
CA GLY A 340 5.31 -16.33 18.14
C GLY A 340 5.26 -17.13 19.43
N SER A 341 5.73 -18.38 19.37
CA SER A 341 5.80 -19.26 20.54
C SER A 341 6.69 -18.62 21.62
N GLY A 342 6.14 -18.44 22.82
CA GLY A 342 6.80 -17.76 23.94
C GLY A 342 6.72 -16.23 23.94
N SER A 343 6.03 -15.62 22.97
CA SER A 343 5.72 -14.18 22.97
C SER A 343 4.39 -13.90 23.66
N ALA A 344 4.31 -12.81 24.42
CA ALA A 344 3.05 -12.30 24.97
C ALA A 344 2.21 -11.52 23.92
N LEU A 345 2.74 -11.35 22.70
CA LEU A 345 2.13 -10.55 21.65
C LEU A 345 1.41 -11.42 20.62
N ASN A 346 0.15 -11.08 20.36
CA ASN A 346 -0.63 -11.70 19.28
C ASN A 346 -0.27 -11.13 17.90
N PHE A 347 0.27 -9.90 17.87
CA PHE A 347 0.62 -9.17 16.66
C PHE A 347 1.96 -8.47 16.83
N GLU A 348 2.56 -8.05 15.73
CA GLU A 348 3.78 -7.24 15.78
C GLU A 348 3.47 -5.86 16.41
N GLU A 349 4.34 -5.43 17.33
CA GLU A 349 4.25 -4.11 17.96
C GLU A 349 5.57 -3.38 17.81
N THR A 350 5.53 -2.12 17.35
CA THR A 350 6.73 -1.29 17.26
C THR A 350 6.67 -0.14 18.25
N CYS A 351 7.73 0.00 19.04
CA CYS A 351 7.96 1.11 19.96
C CYS A 351 9.10 2.00 19.44
N VAL A 352 8.79 3.29 19.26
CA VAL A 352 9.77 4.35 19.02
C VAL A 352 9.92 5.23 20.26
N TYR A 353 11.10 5.80 20.44
CA TYR A 353 11.49 6.51 21.66
C TYR A 353 11.85 7.98 21.41
N ASP A 354 11.53 8.49 20.23
CA ASP A 354 11.68 9.89 19.88
C ASP A 354 10.34 10.47 19.42
N ASP A 355 10.05 11.70 19.86
CA ASP A 355 8.82 12.38 19.47
C ASP A 355 8.84 12.67 17.96
N ASP A 356 10.02 12.83 17.36
CA ASP A 356 10.20 13.09 15.92
C ASP A 356 10.15 11.83 15.07
N ALA A 357 10.12 10.64 15.67
CA ALA A 357 10.05 9.40 14.93
C ALA A 357 8.65 9.12 14.35
N VAL A 358 7.58 9.77 14.84
CA VAL A 358 6.20 9.42 14.46
C VAL A 358 5.31 10.63 14.18
N ARG A 359 4.54 10.58 13.08
CA ARG A 359 3.57 11.61 12.73
C ARG A 359 2.22 10.99 12.34
N PRO A 360 1.09 11.43 12.94
CA PRO A 360 -0.22 11.01 12.48
C PRO A 360 -0.50 11.63 11.11
N ARG A 361 -0.97 10.81 10.16
CA ARG A 361 -1.28 11.24 8.79
C ARG A 361 -2.75 11.10 8.44
N TYR A 362 -3.40 10.06 8.95
CA TYR A 362 -4.82 9.82 8.70
C TYR A 362 -5.54 9.38 9.97
N LEU A 363 -6.79 9.81 10.11
CA LEU A 363 -7.74 9.32 11.11
C LEU A 363 -8.85 8.56 10.38
N LEU A 364 -9.02 7.29 10.71
CA LEU A 364 -10.08 6.45 10.18
C LEU A 364 -11.20 6.30 11.21
N LEU A 365 -12.43 6.33 10.74
CA LEU A 365 -13.62 5.89 11.47
C LEU A 365 -14.20 4.66 10.78
N PHE A 366 -14.49 3.62 11.54
CA PHE A 366 -15.06 2.37 11.06
C PHE A 366 -16.12 1.87 12.03
N ASP A 367 -17.02 1.01 11.55
CA ASP A 367 -18.12 0.46 12.34
C ASP A 367 -17.60 -0.23 13.61
N ALA A 368 -18.29 -0.01 14.75
CA ALA A 368 -17.82 -0.44 16.07
C ALA A 368 -17.86 -1.95 16.30
#